data_AF-A0A521FH55-F1
#
_entry.id   AF-A0A521FH55-F1
#
_cell.length_a   1.000
_cell.length_b   1.000
_cell.length_c   1.000
_cell.angle_alpha   90.00
_cell.angle_beta   90.00
_cell.angle_gamma   90.00
#
_symmetry.space_group_name_H-M   'P 1'
#
loop_
_entity.id
_entity.type
_entity.pdbx_description
1 polymer ?
#
loop_
_entity_poly.entity_id
_entity_poly.type
_entity_poly.pdbx_seq_one_letter_code
_entity_poly.pdbx_strand_id
1 'polypeptide(L)' 'MLNTTIAALLGGPELIIVAVAVLFLFGGKKIPELMRGLGKGMKEFKDGQEGTEEPKVQKEV' A
#
# COMPACT_ATOMS: atom_id res chain seq x y z
N MET A 1 15.34 23.94 21.14
CA MET A 1 15.14 22.79 22.03
C MET A 1 13.67 22.44 22.22
N LEU A 2 12.78 23.39 22.52
CA LEU A 2 11.34 23.12 22.74
C LEU A 2 10.53 22.84 21.45
N ASN A 3 10.89 23.48 20.34
CA ASN A 3 10.17 23.31 19.07
C ASN A 3 10.42 21.93 18.41
N THR A 4 11.61 21.35 18.59
CA THR A 4 11.96 20.02 18.09
C THR A 4 11.24 18.93 18.87
N THR A 5 11.04 19.11 20.18
CA THR A 5 10.28 18.16 21.01
C THR A 5 8.78 18.22 20.70
N ILE A 6 8.22 19.40 20.44
CA ILE A 6 6.82 19.54 20.03
C ILE A 6 6.60 18.98 18.61
N ALA A 7 7.49 19.26 17.65
CA ALA A 7 7.42 18.68 16.31
C ALA A 7 7.64 17.14 16.32
N ALA A 8 8.51 16.64 17.20
CA ALA A 8 8.67 15.20 17.43
C ALA A 8 7.47 14.58 18.18
N LEU A 9 6.63 15.36 18.84
CA LEU A 9 5.41 14.86 19.49
C LEU A 9 4.16 14.99 18.61
N LEU A 10 4.19 15.75 17.50
CA LEU A 10 2.98 16.12 16.76
C LEU A 10 2.94 15.66 15.28
N GLY A 11 3.87 14.86 14.78
CA GLY A 11 3.82 14.56 13.33
C GLY A 11 4.52 13.32 12.77
N GLY A 12 5.46 12.69 13.48
CA GLY A 12 6.25 11.59 12.88
C GLY A 12 6.50 10.41 13.82
N PRO A 13 6.93 10.65 15.06
CA PRO A 13 7.26 9.56 15.99
C PRO A 13 6.08 8.68 16.38
N GLU A 14 4.86 9.22 16.46
CA GLU A 14 3.65 8.42 16.75
C GLU A 14 3.36 7.41 15.64
N LEU A 15 3.49 7.82 14.37
CA LEU A 15 3.34 6.90 13.23
C LEU A 15 4.40 5.80 13.23
N ILE A 16 5.64 6.13 13.62
CA ILE A 16 6.71 5.13 13.75
C ILE A 16 6.39 4.15 14.88
N ILE A 17 5.92 4.62 16.04
CA ILE A 17 5.53 3.77 17.17
C ILE A 17 4.36 2.85 16.77
N VAL A 18 3.35 3.36 16.08
CA VAL A 18 2.22 2.56 15.57
C VAL A 18 2.70 1.53 14.55
N ALA A 19 3.54 1.92 13.60
CA ALA A 19 4.11 1.01 12.61
C ALA A 19 4.91 -0.13 13.27
N VAL A 20 5.71 0.20 14.29
CA VAL A 20 6.45 -0.80 15.08
C VAL A 20 5.49 -1.71 15.85
N ALA A 21 4.45 -1.17 16.51
CA ALA A 21 3.46 -1.98 17.21
C ALA A 21 2.74 -2.95 16.26
N VAL A 22 2.32 -2.48 15.08
CA VAL A 22 1.71 -3.33 14.04
C VAL A 22 2.70 -4.39 13.55
N LEU A 23 3.97 -4.04 13.35
CA LEU A 23 5.02 -5.00 13.00
C LEU A 23 5.27 -6.05 14.08
N PHE A 24 5.13 -5.73 15.37
CA PHE A 24 5.23 -6.70 16.46
C PHE A 24 4.02 -7.66 16.49
N LEU A 25 2.81 -7.14 16.30
CA LEU A 25 1.57 -7.93 16.33
C LEU A 25 1.43 -8.86 15.12
N PHE A 26 1.76 -8.36 13.93
CA PHE A 26 1.60 -9.12 12.68
C PHE A 26 2.91 -9.74 12.17
N GLY A 27 4.07 -9.27 12.64
CA GLY A 27 5.37 -9.66 12.11
C GLY A 27 5.72 -8.93 10.81
N GLY A 28 7.01 -8.63 10.61
CA GLY A 28 7.50 -7.88 9.44
C GLY A 28 7.25 -8.52 8.07
N LYS A 29 6.85 -9.80 8.03
CA LYS A 29 6.57 -10.53 6.79
C LYS A 29 5.10 -10.53 6.37
N LYS A 30 4.15 -10.42 7.32
CA LYS A 30 2.71 -10.49 6.99
C LYS A 30 2.20 -9.25 6.28
N ILE A 31 2.68 -8.05 6.65
CA ILE A 31 2.28 -6.80 6.00
C ILE A 31 2.63 -6.83 4.49
N PRO A 32 3.88 -7.13 4.06
CA PRO A 32 4.22 -7.29 2.65
C PRO A 32 3.45 -8.40 1.94
N GLU A 33 3.23 -9.54 2.60
CA GLU A 33 2.52 -10.68 2.03
C GLU A 33 1.05 -10.33 1.73
N LEU A 34 0.37 -9.66 2.66
CA LEU A 34 -0.98 -9.14 2.49
C LEU A 34 -1.05 -8.08 1.39
N MET A 35 -0.09 -7.14 1.33
CA MET A 35 -0.03 -6.13 0.27
C MET A 35 0.20 -6.76 -1.11
N ARG A 36 1.04 -7.79 -1.21
CA ARG A 36 1.26 -8.52 -2.48
C ARG A 36 0.01 -9.31 -2.90
N GLY A 37 -0.69 -9.94 -1.96
CA GLY A 37 -1.95 -10.63 -2.21
C GLY A 37 -3.06 -9.67 -2.67
N LEU A 38 -3.25 -8.57 -1.93
CA LEU A 38 -4.21 -7.53 -2.26
C LEU A 38 -3.88 -6.86 -3.61
N GLY A 39 -2.61 -6.56 -3.88
CA GLY A 39 -2.18 -5.96 -5.14
C GLY A 39 -2.42 -6.87 -6.35
N LYS A 40 -2.20 -8.19 -6.21
CA LYS A 40 -2.55 -9.17 -7.25
C LYS A 40 -4.05 -9.24 -7.48
N GLY A 41 -4.84 -9.36 -6.40
CA GLY A 41 -6.31 -9.38 -6.50
C GLY A 41 -6.88 -8.10 -7.11
N MET A 42 -6.32 -6.94 -6.76
CA MET A 42 -6.72 -5.65 -7.34
C MET A 42 -6.34 -5.53 -8.81
N LYS A 43 -5.18 -6.08 -9.21
CA LYS A 43 -4.78 -6.18 -10.60
C LYS A 43 -5.71 -7.10 -11.40
N GLU A 44 -5.99 -8.30 -10.91
CA GLU A 44 -6.92 -9.23 -11.57
C GLU A 44 -8.35 -8.67 -11.64
N PHE A 45 -8.79 -7.95 -10.59
CA PHE A 45 -10.07 -7.25 -10.58
C PHE A 45 -10.14 -6.11 -11.59
N LYS A 46 -9.01 -5.40 -11.78
CA LYS A 46 -8.89 -4.36 -12.81
C LYS A 46 -8.84 -4.97 -14.21
N ASP A 47 -7.99 -5.98 -14.43
CA ASP A 47 -7.86 -6.70 -15.70
C ASP A 47 -9.20 -7.36 -16.11
N GLY A 48 -9.98 -7.88 -15.16
CA GLY A 48 -11.32 -8.43 -15.42
C GLY A 48 -12.40 -7.39 -15.71
N GLN A 49 -12.30 -6.19 -15.13
CA GLN A 49 -13.15 -5.06 -15.51
C GLN A 49 -12.77 -4.50 -16.89
N GLU A 50 -11.46 -4.33 -17.15
CA GLU A 50 -10.92 -3.85 -18.42
C GLU A 50 -11.07 -4.90 -19.54
N GLY A 51 -11.13 -6.19 -19.24
CA GLY A 51 -11.41 -7.26 -20.20
C GLY A 51 -12.83 -7.27 -20.78
N THR A 52 -13.71 -6.38 -20.28
CA THR A 52 -15.00 -6.03 -20.92
C THR A 52 -14.82 -4.93 -21.99
N GLU A 53 -13.64 -4.33 -22.06
CA GLU A 53 -13.23 -3.35 -23.08
C GLU A 53 -12.35 -4.10 -24.09
N GLU A 54 -12.95 -4.41 -25.25
CA GLU A 54 -12.33 -5.08 -26.38
C GLU A 54 -10.91 -4.58 -26.72
N PRO A 55 -10.06 -5.45 -27.32
CA PRO A 55 -8.71 -5.10 -27.70
C PRO A 55 -8.73 -3.84 -28.56
N LYS A 56 -7.85 -2.88 -28.26
CA LYS A 56 -7.49 -1.85 -29.22
C LYS A 56 -6.78 -2.52 -30.39
N VAL A 57 -7.57 -3.10 -31.29
CA VAL A 57 -7.20 -3.45 -32.66
C VAL A 57 -6.91 -2.14 -33.35
N GLN A 58 -5.71 -1.61 -33.15
CA GLN A 58 -5.09 -0.77 -34.15
C GLN A 58 -4.57 -1.72 -35.24
N LYS A 59 -5.51 -2.13 -36.10
CA LYS A 59 -5.20 -2.51 -37.47
C LYS A 59 -4.87 -1.21 -38.23
N GLU A 60 -3.67 -1.20 -38.79
CA GLU A 60 -3.36 -0.78 -40.16
C GLU A 60 -3.88 0.59 -40.63
N VAL A 61 -2.96 1.55 -40.80
CA VAL A 61 -2.69 2.24 -42.08
C VAL A 61 -1.19 2.46 -42.20
#